data_AF-Q39QU6-F1
#
_entry.id   AF-Q39QU6-F1
#
_cell.length_a   1.000
_cell.length_b   1.000
_cell.length_c   1.000
_cell.angle_alpha   90.00
_cell.angle_beta   90.00
_cell.angle_gamma   90.00
#
_symmetry.space_group_name_H-M   'P 1'
#
loop_
_entity.id
_entity.type
_entity.pdbx_description
1 polymer ?
#
loop_
_entity_poly.entity_id
_entity_poly.type
_entity_poly.pdbx_seq_one_letter_code
_entity_poly.pdbx_strand_id
1 'polypeptide(L)'
;MERKIHAAAVVAILILGAGAASAIETITFPNRIGQVSFPHKKHQDALGQCRGCHEKGPGEIDGFDKVLAHGKGCKGCHEAMKRGPVLCKGCHGGG
;
A
#
# COMPACT_ATOMS: atom_id res chain seq x y z
N MET A 1 40.18 -27.05 45.43
CA MET A 1 39.71 -25.66 45.33
C MET A 1 39.14 -25.48 43.93
N GLU A 2 37.83 -25.61 43.81
CA GLU A 2 37.09 -25.70 42.55
C GLU A 2 36.74 -24.30 42.04
N ARG A 3 37.40 -23.84 40.97
CA ARG A 3 37.01 -22.59 40.31
C ARG A 3 35.83 -22.88 39.38
N LYS A 4 34.62 -22.74 39.94
CA LYS A 4 33.35 -22.72 39.21
C LYS A 4 33.34 -21.49 38.30
N ILE A 5 33.84 -21.66 37.08
CA ILE A 5 33.58 -20.74 35.97
C ILE A 5 32.14 -20.98 35.54
N HIS A 6 31.23 -20.22 36.14
CA HIS A 6 29.87 -20.07 35.63
C HIS A 6 29.98 -19.40 34.26
N ALA A 7 30.02 -20.22 33.21
CA ALA A 7 29.89 -19.76 31.83
C ALA A 7 28.48 -19.15 31.68
N ALA A 8 28.39 -17.84 31.85
CA ALA A 8 27.21 -17.08 31.48
C ALA A 8 27.06 -17.18 29.97
N ALA A 9 26.23 -18.12 29.51
CA ALA A 9 25.81 -18.21 28.13
C ALA A 9 25.00 -16.96 27.81
N VAL A 10 25.65 -15.98 27.17
CA VAL A 10 24.97 -14.83 26.59
C VAL A 10 24.18 -15.33 25.39
N VAL A 11 22.91 -15.66 25.61
CA VAL A 11 21.95 -15.92 24.53
C VAL A 11 21.66 -14.57 23.88
N ALA A 12 22.34 -14.31 22.76
CA ALA A 12 22.02 -13.18 21.90
C ALA A 12 20.65 -13.43 21.25
N ILE A 13 19.61 -12.80 21.82
CA ILE A 13 18.27 -12.77 21.23
C ILE A 13 18.35 -11.85 20.01
N LEU A 14 18.50 -12.46 18.83
CA LEU A 14 18.31 -11.78 17.55
C LEU A 14 16.81 -11.53 17.36
N ILE A 15 16.35 -10.33 17.74
CA ILE A 15 15.03 -9.86 17.34
C ILE A 15 15.11 -9.51 15.86
N LEU A 16 14.74 -10.45 14.99
CA LEU A 16 14.39 -10.12 13.60
C LEU A 16 13.10 -9.31 13.63
N GLY A 17 13.24 -7.98 13.64
CA GLY A 17 12.15 -7.06 13.37
C GLY A 17 11.74 -7.15 11.90
N ALA A 18 11.03 -8.22 11.53
CA ALA A 18 10.25 -8.22 10.30
C ALA A 18 9.10 -7.22 10.50
N GLY A 19 9.30 -5.98 10.05
CA GLY A 19 8.25 -4.98 10.02
C GLY A 19 7.05 -5.56 9.27
N ALA A 20 5.96 -5.84 9.98
CA ALA A 20 4.71 -6.24 9.37
C ALA A 20 4.28 -5.08 8.45
N ALA A 21 4.38 -5.28 7.13
CA ALA A 21 3.70 -4.44 6.17
C ALA A 21 2.20 -4.63 6.41
N SER A 22 1.62 -3.80 7.27
CA SER A 22 0.20 -3.79 7.57
C SER A 22 -0.57 -3.73 6.24
N ALA A 23 -1.31 -4.78 5.94
CA ALA A 23 -2.08 -4.87 4.70
C ALA A 23 -3.23 -3.86 4.75
N ILE A 24 -2.99 -2.65 4.24
CA ILE A 24 -4.04 -1.64 4.08
C ILE A 24 -5.02 -2.18 3.04
N GLU A 25 -6.19 -2.62 3.52
CA GLU A 25 -7.20 -3.24 2.65
C GLU A 25 -7.89 -2.22 1.76
N THR A 26 -8.32 -1.11 2.36
CA THR A 26 -9.02 0.00 1.70
C THR A 26 -8.45 1.33 2.18
N ILE A 27 -8.29 2.27 1.26
CA ILE A 27 -7.89 3.66 1.51
C ILE A 27 -9.06 4.56 1.12
N THR A 28 -9.45 5.47 2.00
CA THR A 28 -10.51 6.45 1.71
C THR A 28 -9.89 7.80 1.40
N PHE A 29 -10.23 8.36 0.23
CA PHE A 29 -9.86 9.71 -0.16
C PHE A 29 -11.08 10.64 -0.02
N PRO A 30 -11.23 11.34 1.11
CA PRO A 30 -12.31 12.30 1.30
C PRO A 30 -12.13 13.49 0.35
N ASN A 31 -13.21 13.90 -0.33
CA ASN A 31 -13.22 15.06 -1.21
C ASN A 31 -14.65 15.60 -1.34
N ARG A 32 -14.79 16.82 -1.87
CA ARG A 32 -16.07 17.53 -1.95
C ARG A 32 -17.07 16.96 -2.97
N ILE A 33 -16.61 16.17 -3.94
CA ILE A 33 -17.48 15.57 -4.98
C ILE A 33 -18.09 14.26 -4.50
N GLY A 34 -17.46 13.61 -3.52
CA GLY A 34 -17.86 12.33 -2.94
C GLY A 34 -16.61 11.50 -2.69
N GLN A 35 -16.53 10.86 -1.51
CA GLN A 35 -15.36 10.08 -1.15
C GLN A 35 -15.05 9.02 -2.21
N VAL A 36 -13.76 8.76 -2.42
CA VAL A 36 -13.30 7.65 -3.25
C VAL A 36 -12.77 6.58 -2.30
N SER A 37 -13.41 5.40 -2.31
CA SER A 37 -12.93 4.22 -1.58
C SER A 37 -12.05 3.39 -2.52
N PHE A 38 -10.76 3.34 -2.24
CA PHE A 38 -9.77 2.61 -3.02
C PHE A 38 -9.46 1.25 -2.37
N PRO A 39 -9.92 0.13 -2.95
CA PRO A 39 -9.64 -1.20 -2.41
C PRO A 39 -8.21 -1.62 -2.77
N HIS A 40 -7.24 -1.10 -2.01
CA HIS A 40 -5.81 -1.28 -2.25
C HIS A 40 -5.41 -2.77 -2.32
N LYS A 41 -5.91 -3.61 -1.41
CA LYS A 41 -5.64 -5.06 -1.44
C LYS A 41 -6.16 -5.74 -2.71
N LYS A 42 -7.33 -5.34 -3.22
CA LYS A 42 -7.86 -5.87 -4.49
C LYS A 42 -6.97 -5.51 -5.67
N HIS A 43 -6.36 -4.33 -5.67
CA HIS A 43 -5.41 -3.93 -6.70
C HIS A 43 -4.10 -4.71 -6.60
N GLN A 44 -3.59 -4.94 -5.40
CA GLN A 44 -2.42 -5.79 -5.17
C GLN A 44 -2.66 -7.21 -5.71
N ASP A 45 -3.81 -7.81 -5.39
CA ASP A 45 -4.16 -9.16 -5.82
C ASP A 45 -4.37 -9.26 -7.33
N ALA A 46 -4.99 -8.25 -7.94
CA ALA A 46 -5.26 -8.24 -9.37
C ALA A 46 -4.01 -7.97 -10.22
N LEU A 47 -3.07 -7.16 -9.73
CA LEU A 47 -1.89 -6.74 -10.48
C LEU A 47 -0.64 -7.56 -10.16
N GLY A 48 -0.54 -8.13 -8.95
CA GLY A 48 0.61 -8.91 -8.53
C GLY A 48 1.93 -8.13 -8.46
N GLN A 49 1.89 -6.79 -8.55
CA GLN A 49 3.08 -5.94 -8.54
C GLN A 49 2.83 -4.60 -7.83
N CYS A 50 3.87 -4.11 -7.14
CA CYS A 50 3.81 -2.84 -6.41
C CYS A 50 4.27 -1.64 -7.26
N ARG A 51 5.25 -1.86 -8.16
CA ARG A 51 5.95 -0.79 -8.89
C ARG A 51 5.08 -0.06 -9.92
N GLY A 52 3.95 -0.64 -10.33
CA GLY A 52 3.00 0.03 -11.23
C GLY A 52 2.32 1.25 -10.60
N CYS A 53 2.28 1.32 -9.27
CA CYS A 53 1.77 2.47 -8.53
C CYS A 53 2.89 3.16 -7.72
N HIS A 54 3.79 2.37 -7.14
CA HIS A 54 4.88 2.85 -6.30
C HIS A 54 6.23 2.81 -7.04
N GLU A 55 6.47 3.80 -7.89
CA GLU A 55 7.69 3.88 -8.73
C GLU A 55 8.98 3.85 -7.89
N LYS A 56 8.96 4.47 -6.70
CA LYS A 56 10.08 4.56 -5.74
C LYS A 56 10.08 3.47 -4.66
N GLY A 57 9.16 2.50 -4.75
CA GLY A 57 8.95 1.47 -3.73
C GLY A 57 7.76 1.78 -2.80
N PRO A 58 7.24 0.75 -2.10
CA PRO A 58 6.03 0.88 -1.28
C PRO A 58 6.16 1.96 -0.21
N GLY A 59 5.11 2.78 -0.05
CA GLY A 59 5.11 3.93 0.85
C GLY A 59 4.16 5.01 0.34
N GLU A 60 4.24 6.21 0.91
CA GLU A 60 3.50 7.35 0.39
C GLU A 60 3.95 7.66 -1.05
N ILE A 61 3.00 8.01 -1.92
CA ILE A 61 3.30 8.41 -3.30
C ILE A 61 3.49 9.92 -3.31
N ASP A 62 4.73 10.35 -3.54
CA ASP A 62 5.08 11.77 -3.66
C ASP A 62 4.20 12.48 -4.69
N GLY A 63 3.58 13.59 -4.30
CA GLY A 63 2.76 14.41 -5.20
C GLY A 63 1.45 13.75 -5.63
N PHE A 64 0.94 12.77 -4.87
CA PHE A 64 -0.38 12.20 -5.13
C PHE A 64 -1.48 13.25 -4.97
N ASP A 65 -2.07 13.67 -6.08
CA ASP A 65 -3.11 14.69 -6.14
C ASP A 65 -4.24 14.31 -7.12
N LYS A 66 -5.18 15.24 -7.34
CA LYS A 66 -6.30 15.03 -8.28
C LYS A 66 -5.83 14.83 -9.73
N VAL A 67 -4.72 15.43 -10.14
CA VAL A 67 -4.21 15.34 -11.51
C VAL A 67 -3.63 13.96 -11.72
N LEU A 68 -2.82 13.48 -10.77
CA LEU A 68 -2.29 12.13 -10.80
C LEU A 68 -3.40 11.07 -10.73
N ALA A 69 -4.40 11.24 -9.87
CA ALA A 69 -5.53 10.31 -9.76
C ALA A 69 -6.39 10.24 -11.04
N HIS A 70 -6.71 11.38 -11.66
CA HIS A 70 -7.42 11.43 -12.94
C HIS A 70 -6.53 11.09 -14.15
N GLY A 71 -5.22 11.05 -13.96
CA GLY A 71 -4.24 10.58 -14.94
C GLY A 71 -3.81 9.15 -14.63
N LYS A 72 -2.48 8.91 -14.64
CA LYS A 72 -1.88 7.57 -14.53
C LYS A 72 -2.12 6.85 -13.20
N GLY A 73 -2.43 7.60 -12.13
CA GLY A 73 -2.58 7.06 -10.77
C GLY A 73 -3.83 6.19 -10.58
N CYS A 74 -4.92 6.47 -11.31
CA CYS A 74 -6.13 5.65 -11.28
C CYS A 74 -6.79 5.54 -12.65
N LYS A 75 -7.39 6.64 -13.14
CA LYS A 75 -8.27 6.64 -14.32
C LYS A 75 -7.58 6.16 -15.59
N GLY A 76 -6.35 6.63 -15.84
CA GLY A 76 -5.61 6.28 -17.05
C GLY A 76 -5.28 4.78 -17.13
N CYS A 77 -5.01 4.14 -16.00
CA CYS A 77 -4.84 2.69 -15.94
C CYS A 77 -6.16 1.97 -16.28
N HIS A 78 -7.28 2.41 -15.71
CA HIS A 78 -8.59 1.82 -16.00
C HIS A 78 -9.01 1.97 -17.46
N GLU A 79 -8.70 3.10 -18.09
CA GLU A 79 -8.92 3.35 -19.51
C GLU A 79 -8.06 2.41 -20.38
N ALA A 80 -6.75 2.33 -20.09
CA ALA A 80 -5.82 1.50 -20.84
C ALA A 80 -6.14 0.00 -20.73
N MET A 81 -6.47 -0.47 -19.52
CA MET A 81 -6.82 -1.87 -19.25
C MET A 81 -8.28 -2.19 -19.62
N LYS A 82 -9.08 -1.19 -19.97
CA LYS A 82 -10.53 -1.31 -20.19
C LYS A 82 -11.23 -2.02 -19.03
N ARG A 83 -10.80 -1.73 -17.80
CA ARG A 83 -11.26 -2.38 -16.56
C ARG A 83 -11.24 -1.39 -15.40
N GLY A 84 -12.32 -1.38 -14.63
CA GLY A 84 -12.50 -0.44 -13.52
C GLY A 84 -13.23 0.83 -13.92
N PRO A 85 -13.57 1.70 -12.95
CA PRO A 85 -14.35 2.90 -13.20
C PRO A 85 -13.56 3.98 -13.93
N VAL A 86 -14.17 4.56 -14.98
CA VAL A 86 -13.62 5.71 -15.75
C VAL A 86 -14.52 6.95 -15.72
N LEU A 87 -15.76 6.80 -15.25
CA LEU A 87 -16.73 7.87 -15.11
C LEU A 87 -16.72 8.42 -13.68
N CYS A 88 -17.08 9.69 -13.51
CA CYS A 88 -17.02 10.39 -12.22
C CYS A 88 -17.70 9.61 -11.09
N LYS A 89 -18.95 9.17 -11.31
CA LYS A 89 -19.75 8.39 -10.32
C LYS A 89 -19.23 6.98 -10.07
N GLY A 90 -18.36 6.45 -10.94
CA GLY A 90 -17.74 5.15 -10.74
C GLY A 90 -16.64 5.19 -9.67
N CYS A 91 -16.09 6.37 -9.37
CA CYS A 91 -15.09 6.57 -8.33
C CYS A 91 -15.61 7.43 -7.17
N HIS A 92 -16.28 8.54 -7.48
CA HIS A 92 -16.74 9.53 -6.50
C HIS A 92 -18.18 9.25 -6.08
N GLY A 93 -18.39 9.03 -4.79
CA GLY A 93 -19.73 8.88 -4.23
C GLY A 93 -19.84 7.84 -3.11
N GLY A 94 -18.75 7.15 -2.77
CA GLY A 94 -18.81 5.99 -1.89
C GLY A 94 -19.50 4.82 -2.59
N GLY A 95 -18.84 3.66 -2.62
CA GLY A 95 -19.54 2.41 -2.90
C GLY A 95 -20.55 2.09 -1.81
#